data_AF-A0A380FY02-F1
#
_entry.id   AF-A0A380FY02-F1
#
_cell.length_a   1.000
_cell.length_b   1.000
_cell.length_c   1.000
_cell.angle_alpha   90.00
_cell.angle_beta   90.00
_cell.angle_gamma   90.00
#
_symmetry.space_group_name_H-M   'P 1'
#
loop_
_entity.id
_entity.type
_entity.pdbx_description
1 polymer ?
#
loop_
_entity_poly.entity_id
_entity_poly.type
_entity_poly.pdbx_seq_one_letter_code
_entity_poly.pdbx_strand_id
1 'polypeptide(L)'
;MPEITQVHVEKVKANNDKELYEMAKYSGKDSDYLSNQKVFDAYYRSLKGKQVLVYSGLFKEARKLLKNGDLDYLKEIDPTEYIYQIFYIWKQKEYLASELHDLTEQEKRELNHQMIDEIEEET
;
A
#
# COMPACT_ATOMS: atom_id res chain seq x y z
N MET A 1 -34.78 -3.98 -16.24
CA MET A 1 -33.74 -4.41 -15.27
C MET A 1 -34.40 -5.34 -14.27
N PRO A 2 -33.79 -6.46 -13.86
CA PRO A 2 -34.36 -7.28 -12.82
C PRO A 2 -34.46 -6.48 -11.52
N GLU A 3 -35.65 -6.45 -10.92
CA GLU A 3 -35.91 -5.81 -9.62
C GLU A 3 -35.70 -6.84 -8.51
N ILE A 4 -34.99 -6.43 -7.45
CA ILE A 4 -34.83 -7.24 -6.26
C ILE A 4 -36.17 -7.19 -5.50
N THR A 5 -36.88 -8.32 -5.43
CA THR A 5 -38.21 -8.41 -4.80
C THR A 5 -38.16 -8.82 -3.34
N GLN A 6 -37.06 -9.45 -2.89
CA GLN A 6 -36.89 -9.95 -1.53
C GLN A 6 -35.45 -9.78 -1.08
N VAL A 7 -35.26 -9.31 0.16
CA VAL A 7 -33.96 -9.18 0.81
C VAL A 7 -34.08 -9.72 2.23
N HIS A 8 -33.21 -10.66 2.59
CA HIS A 8 -33.06 -11.12 3.96
C HIS A 8 -31.96 -10.31 4.65
N VAL A 9 -32.28 -9.67 5.77
CA VAL A 9 -31.35 -8.81 6.51
C VAL A 9 -31.26 -9.30 7.96
N GLU A 10 -30.07 -9.72 8.36
CA GLU A 10 -29.78 -10.11 9.74
C GLU A 10 -28.59 -9.33 10.28
N LYS A 11 -28.62 -9.07 11.59
CA LYS A 11 -27.47 -8.48 12.29
C LYS A 11 -26.42 -9.55 12.51
N VAL A 12 -25.22 -9.32 12.00
CA VAL A 12 -24.05 -10.18 12.24
C VAL A 12 -23.83 -10.35 13.73
N LYS A 13 -23.67 -11.60 14.16
CA LYS A 13 -23.35 -11.91 15.56
C LYS A 13 -21.83 -11.90 15.69
N ALA A 14 -21.31 -11.06 16.58
CA ALA A 14 -19.86 -10.80 16.73
C ALA A 14 -19.01 -12.05 17.09
N ASN A 15 -19.62 -13.20 17.32
CA ASN A 15 -18.97 -14.41 17.82
C ASN A 15 -18.59 -15.39 16.69
N ASN A 16 -18.74 -15.00 15.42
CA ASN A 16 -18.46 -15.85 14.27
C ASN A 16 -17.54 -15.13 13.28
N ASP A 17 -16.26 -15.50 13.30
CA ASP A 17 -15.24 -14.89 12.44
C ASP A 17 -15.59 -15.03 10.94
N LYS A 18 -16.32 -16.09 10.56
CA LYS A 18 -16.74 -16.32 9.17
C LYS A 18 -17.61 -15.19 8.60
N GLU A 19 -18.61 -14.75 9.36
CA GLU A 19 -19.50 -13.66 8.94
C GLU A 19 -18.74 -12.33 8.84
N LEU A 20 -17.78 -12.12 9.74
CA LEU A 20 -16.87 -10.98 9.71
C LEU A 20 -15.99 -10.98 8.46
N TYR A 21 -15.41 -12.14 8.09
CA TYR A 21 -14.60 -12.29 6.89
C TYR A 21 -15.38 -12.04 5.60
N GLU A 22 -16.63 -12.52 5.52
CA GLU A 22 -17.49 -12.26 4.37
C GLU A 22 -17.79 -10.76 4.24
N MET A 23 -18.15 -10.06 5.32
CA MET A 23 -18.37 -8.61 5.31
C MET A 23 -17.11 -7.81 4.93
N ALA A 24 -15.95 -8.24 5.42
CA ALA A 24 -14.67 -7.61 5.08
C ALA A 24 -14.31 -7.79 3.59
N LYS A 25 -14.60 -8.97 3.00
CA LYS A 25 -14.39 -9.26 1.58
C LYS A 25 -15.18 -8.33 0.66
N TYR A 26 -16.45 -8.06 1.00
CA TYR A 26 -17.26 -7.11 0.23
C TYR A 26 -16.83 -5.66 0.47
N SER A 27 -16.35 -5.34 1.68
CA SER A 27 -15.88 -3.99 2.00
C SER A 27 -14.59 -3.61 1.24
N GLY A 28 -13.70 -4.58 0.97
CA GLY A 28 -12.41 -4.35 0.31
C GLY A 28 -12.41 -4.41 -1.22
N LYS A 29 -13.58 -4.58 -1.86
CA LYS A 29 -13.72 -4.49 -3.32
C LYS A 29 -13.94 -3.03 -3.74
N ASP A 30 -12.94 -2.20 -3.48
CA ASP A 30 -13.04 -0.75 -3.67
C ASP A 30 -13.30 -0.36 -5.14
N SER A 31 -12.93 -1.22 -6.09
CA SER A 31 -13.19 -1.03 -7.53
C SER A 31 -14.68 -1.01 -7.88
N ASP A 32 -15.51 -1.76 -7.16
CA ASP A 32 -16.95 -1.87 -7.46
C ASP A 32 -17.69 -0.57 -7.14
N TYR A 33 -17.15 0.27 -6.26
CA TYR A 33 -17.74 1.57 -5.87
C TYR A 33 -17.61 2.62 -6.96
N LEU A 34 -16.64 2.46 -7.86
CA LEU A 34 -16.35 3.41 -8.93
C LEU A 34 -17.04 3.06 -10.24
N SER A 35 -17.91 2.05 -10.25
CA SER A 35 -18.58 1.59 -11.47
C SER A 35 -19.45 2.67 -12.14
N ASN A 36 -20.11 3.54 -11.35
CA ASN A 36 -20.77 4.76 -11.82
C ASN A 36 -21.12 5.71 -10.65
N GLN A 37 -21.53 6.95 -10.98
CA GLN A 37 -21.88 7.99 -10.00
C GLN A 37 -22.99 7.58 -9.01
N LYS A 38 -24.03 6.90 -9.48
CA LYS A 38 -25.18 6.51 -8.63
C LYS A 38 -24.77 5.49 -7.58
N VAL A 39 -23.92 4.54 -7.97
CA VAL A 39 -23.32 3.55 -7.07
C VAL A 39 -22.41 4.26 -6.07
N PHE A 40 -21.51 5.11 -6.54
CA PHE A 40 -20.63 5.90 -5.67
C PHE A 40 -21.40 6.73 -4.63
N ASP A 41 -22.43 7.48 -5.04
CA ASP A 41 -23.23 8.32 -4.15
C ASP A 41 -23.94 7.50 -3.06
N ALA A 42 -24.47 6.33 -3.43
CA ALA A 42 -25.13 5.43 -2.49
C ALA A 42 -24.14 4.88 -1.44
N TYR A 43 -22.94 4.47 -1.88
CA TYR A 43 -21.89 4.01 -0.97
C TYR A 43 -21.35 5.14 -0.09
N TYR A 44 -21.03 6.29 -0.68
CA TYR A 44 -20.51 7.44 0.06
C TYR A 44 -21.47 7.90 1.15
N ARG A 45 -22.77 8.07 0.85
CA ARG A 45 -23.77 8.46 1.84
C ARG A 45 -23.95 7.40 2.93
N SER A 46 -23.88 6.13 2.57
CA SER A 46 -24.02 5.01 3.51
C SER A 46 -22.81 4.83 4.41
N LEU A 47 -21.58 5.08 3.92
CA LEU A 47 -20.34 4.75 4.63
C LEU A 47 -19.63 5.96 5.24
N LYS A 48 -19.87 7.19 4.75
CA LYS A 48 -19.20 8.39 5.25
C LYS A 48 -19.41 8.54 6.77
N GLY A 49 -18.30 8.58 7.50
CA GLY A 49 -18.30 8.74 8.96
C GLY A 49 -18.70 7.48 9.74
N LYS A 50 -18.95 6.34 9.07
CA LYS A 50 -19.16 5.06 9.74
C LYS A 50 -17.84 4.29 9.86
N GLN A 51 -17.65 3.61 10.98
CA GLN A 51 -16.54 2.70 11.15
C GLN A 51 -16.83 1.41 10.38
N VAL A 52 -16.18 1.23 9.23
CA VAL A 52 -16.29 0.01 8.42
C VAL A 52 -15.41 -1.07 9.05
N LEU A 53 -15.92 -2.30 9.13
CA LEU A 53 -15.15 -3.49 9.50
C LEU A 53 -14.26 -3.86 8.32
N VAL A 54 -13.16 -3.14 8.17
CA VAL A 54 -12.15 -3.44 7.16
C VAL A 54 -11.28 -4.60 7.66
N TYR A 55 -10.87 -5.48 6.74
CA TYR A 55 -9.93 -6.58 7.00
C TYR A 55 -8.65 -6.11 7.72
N SER A 56 -8.26 -4.85 7.52
CA SER A 56 -7.16 -4.19 8.23
C SER A 56 -7.32 -4.10 9.76
N GLY A 57 -8.50 -4.42 10.31
CA GLY A 57 -8.68 -4.65 11.74
C GLY A 57 -7.85 -5.82 12.26
N LEU A 58 -7.69 -6.89 11.47
CA LEU A 58 -6.85 -8.05 11.80
C LEU A 58 -5.36 -7.71 11.79
N PHE A 59 -4.96 -6.82 10.88
CA PHE A 59 -3.59 -6.32 10.77
C PHE A 59 -3.36 -5.08 11.61
N LYS A 60 -4.21 -4.77 12.59
CA LYS A 60 -4.04 -3.56 13.41
C LYS A 60 -2.74 -3.58 14.20
N GLU A 61 -2.37 -4.74 14.74
CA GLU A 61 -1.10 -4.93 15.45
C GLU A 61 0.07 -4.94 14.47
N ALA A 62 0.00 -5.75 13.41
CA ALA A 62 1.01 -5.77 12.36
C ALA A 62 1.28 -4.38 11.75
N ARG A 63 0.24 -3.57 11.53
CA ARG A 63 0.37 -2.19 11.04
C ARG A 63 1.03 -1.26 12.05
N LYS A 64 0.81 -1.47 13.36
CA LYS A 64 1.52 -0.71 14.40
C LYS A 64 3.01 -1.10 14.40
N LEU A 65 3.30 -2.40 14.37
CA LEU A 65 4.68 -2.91 14.32
C LEU A 65 5.41 -2.39 13.06
N LEU A 66 4.75 -2.44 11.89
CA LEU A 66 5.28 -1.88 10.65
C LEU A 66 5.58 -0.38 10.76
N LYS A 67 4.66 0.41 11.34
CA LYS A 67 4.86 1.86 11.53
C LYS A 67 5.97 2.20 12.51
N ASN A 68 6.23 1.32 13.46
CA ASN A 68 7.27 1.50 14.47
C ASN A 68 8.65 1.03 13.97
N GLY A 69 8.73 0.38 12.81
CA GLY A 69 9.96 -0.29 12.33
C GLY A 69 10.22 -1.64 13.00
N ASP A 70 9.32 -2.12 13.86
CA ASP A 70 9.49 -3.40 14.57
C ASP A 70 9.50 -4.61 13.60
N LEU A 71 9.03 -4.41 12.36
CA LEU A 71 9.04 -5.42 11.29
C LEU A 71 10.15 -5.22 10.25
N ASP A 72 11.06 -4.27 10.44
CA ASP A 72 12.11 -3.95 9.47
C ASP A 72 13.07 -5.13 9.21
N TYR A 73 13.18 -6.06 10.16
CA TYR A 73 13.92 -7.32 10.00
C TYR A 73 13.37 -8.24 8.88
N LEU A 74 12.13 -8.00 8.42
CA LEU A 74 11.52 -8.71 7.30
C LEU A 74 11.81 -8.04 5.96
N LYS A 75 12.33 -6.81 5.93
CA LYS A 75 12.70 -6.13 4.69
C LYS A 75 13.97 -6.74 4.14
N GLU A 76 14.03 -6.87 2.83
CA GLU A 76 15.25 -7.25 2.14
C GLU A 76 16.25 -6.09 2.19
N ILE A 77 17.53 -6.44 2.26
CA ILE A 77 18.63 -5.48 2.18
C ILE A 77 19.06 -5.44 0.72
N ASP A 78 19.18 -4.23 0.16
CA ASP A 78 19.69 -4.06 -1.20
C ASP A 78 21.13 -4.61 -1.28
N PRO A 79 21.39 -5.64 -2.12
CA PRO A 79 22.72 -6.20 -2.29
C PRO A 79 23.61 -5.34 -3.20
N THR A 80 23.08 -4.28 -3.80
CA THR A 80 23.80 -3.42 -4.75
C THR A 80 24.85 -2.58 -4.03
N GLU A 81 26.09 -2.67 -4.52
CA GLU A 81 27.20 -1.84 -4.05
C GLU A 81 27.37 -0.63 -4.96
N TYR A 82 26.95 0.54 -4.48
CA TYR A 82 27.22 1.80 -5.14
C TYR A 82 28.67 2.20 -4.89
N ILE A 83 29.38 2.52 -5.97
CA ILE A 83 30.81 2.86 -5.95
C ILE A 83 31.11 4.22 -6.60
N TYR A 84 30.19 4.75 -7.41
CA TYR A 84 30.36 6.01 -8.13
C TYR A 84 29.20 6.98 -7.90
N GLN A 85 29.52 8.26 -7.86
CA GLN A 85 28.57 9.35 -8.04
C GLN A 85 28.78 9.97 -9.42
N ILE A 86 27.70 10.05 -10.22
CA ILE A 86 27.73 10.64 -11.56
C ILE A 86 26.88 11.90 -11.56
N PHE A 87 27.49 13.03 -11.93
CA PHE A 87 26.80 14.30 -12.09
C PHE A 87 26.38 14.48 -13.54
N TYR A 88 25.15 14.94 -13.74
CA TYR A 88 24.63 15.30 -15.05
C TYR A 88 24.29 16.79 -15.08
N ILE A 89 24.60 17.45 -16.18
CA ILE A 89 24.19 18.82 -16.47
C ILE A 89 23.16 18.83 -17.59
N TRP A 90 22.14 19.68 -17.46
CA TRP A 90 21.17 19.90 -18.52
C TRP A 90 21.71 20.93 -19.52
N LYS A 91 21.92 20.53 -20.77
CA LYS A 91 22.42 21.42 -21.83
C LYS A 91 21.89 20.97 -23.18
N GLN A 92 21.59 21.92 -24.08
CA GLN A 92 21.14 21.61 -25.45
C GLN A 92 19.94 20.64 -25.55
N LYS A 93 19.03 20.69 -24.56
CA LYS A 93 17.85 19.80 -24.44
C LYS A 93 18.16 18.33 -24.16
N GLU A 94 19.35 18.02 -23.64
CA GLU A 94 19.71 16.69 -23.15
C GLU A 94 20.50 16.76 -21.82
N TYR A 95 20.56 15.65 -21.10
CA TYR A 95 21.42 15.49 -19.92
C TYR A 95 22.77 14.94 -20.37
N LEU A 96 23.84 15.67 -20.09
CA LEU A 96 25.22 15.25 -20.35
C LEU A 96 25.91 14.95 -19.03
N ALA A 97 26.56 13.79 -18.94
CA ALA A 97 27.39 13.46 -17.77
C ALA A 97 28.55 14.47 -17.70
N SER A 98 28.67 15.20 -16.60
CA SER A 98 29.67 16.25 -16.40
C SER A 98 30.85 15.77 -15.59
N GLU A 99 30.60 14.99 -14.54
CA GLU A 99 31.63 14.54 -13.59
C GLU A 99 31.30 13.13 -13.09
N LEU A 100 32.34 12.35 -12.81
CA LEU A 100 32.25 11.04 -12.19
C LEU A 100 33.26 10.99 -11.07
N HIS A 101 32.79 10.68 -9.87
CA HIS A 101 33.60 10.61 -8.66
C HIS A 101 33.45 9.23 -8.02
N ASP A 102 34.56 8.65 -7.55
CA ASP A 102 34.52 7.52 -6.63
C ASP A 102 33.87 7.95 -5.31
N LEU A 103 32.98 7.13 -4.78
CA LEU A 103 32.43 7.37 -3.44
C LEU A 103 33.53 7.19 -2.39
N THR A 104 33.54 8.10 -1.42
CA THR A 104 34.38 7.96 -0.23
C THR A 104 33.92 6.77 0.61
N GLU A 105 34.81 6.27 1.46
CA GLU A 105 34.47 5.17 2.38
C GLU A 105 33.35 5.53 3.36
N GLN A 106 33.17 6.83 3.66
CA GLN A 106 32.04 7.29 4.46
C GLN A 106 30.74 7.19 3.66
N GLU A 107 30.71 7.69 2.43
CA GLU A 107 29.50 7.65 1.59
C GLU A 107 29.07 6.23 1.26
N LYS A 108 30.01 5.31 1.00
CA LYS A 108 29.69 3.89 0.78
C LYS A 108 28.97 3.26 1.98
N ARG A 109 29.40 3.61 3.21
CA ARG A 109 28.74 3.13 4.44
C ARG A 109 27.35 3.72 4.64
N GLU A 110 27.13 4.93 4.16
CA GLU A 110 25.84 5.61 4.28
C GLU A 110 24.85 5.16 3.19
N LEU A 111 25.33 4.82 1.99
CA LEU A 111 24.48 4.52 0.82
C LEU A 111 24.22 3.03 0.60
N ASN A 112 25.19 2.16 0.85
CA ASN A 112 25.06 0.72 0.56
C ASN A 112 24.35 -0.02 1.70
N HIS A 113 23.77 -1.18 1.40
CA HIS A 113 23.08 -2.04 2.37
C HIS A 113 21.88 -1.39 3.08
N GLN A 114 21.19 -0.49 2.40
CA GLN A 114 19.92 0.06 2.86
C GLN A 114 18.79 -0.97 2.68
N MET A 115 17.75 -0.86 3.51
CA MET A 115 16.56 -1.69 3.36
C MET A 115 15.76 -1.24 2.13
N ILE A 116 15.23 -2.20 1.38
CA ILE A 116 14.37 -1.92 0.24
C ILE A 116 12.99 -1.49 0.77
N ASP A 117 12.59 -0.25 0.48
CA ASP A 117 11.29 0.30 0.89
C ASP A 117 10.18 0.07 -0.14
N GLU A 118 10.54 -0.32 -1.37
CA GLU A 118 9.60 -0.60 -2.45
C GLU A 118 9.15 -2.07 -2.38
N ILE A 119 7.84 -2.30 -2.38
CA ILE A 119 7.27 -3.63 -2.56
C ILE A 119 7.09 -3.80 -4.07
N GLU A 120 7.87 -4.68 -4.70
CA GLU A 120 7.61 -5.04 -6.09
C GLU A 120 6.18 -5.61 -6.20
N GLU A 121 5.32 -4.96 -6.98
CA GLU A 121 4.03 -5.53 -7.33
C GLU A 121 4.28 -6.64 -8.37
N GLU A 122 4.12 -7.91 -7.97
CA GLU A 122 4.05 -9.02 -8.92
C GLU A 122 2.89 -8.73 -9.90
N THR A 123 3.23 -8.56 -11.18
CA THR A 123 2.29 -8.28 -12.28
C THR A 123 1.75 -9.54 -12.92
#